data_AF-E9I5P7-F1
#
_entry.id   AF-E9I5P7-F1
#
_cell.length_a   1.000
_cell.length_b   1.000
_cell.length_c   1.000
_cell.angle_alpha   90.00
_cell.angle_beta   90.00
_cell.angle_gamma   90.00
#
_symmetry.space_group_name_H-M   'P 1'
#
loop_
_entity.id
_entity.type
_entity.pdbx_description
1 polymer ?
#
loop_
_entity_poly.entity_id
_entity_poly.type
_entity_poly.pdbx_seq_one_letter_code
_entity_poly.pdbx_strand_id
1 'polypeptide(L)' 'TLFCIIRNGKSSVQKTVDEWIEQYKADRDSGLRAIMQFFISASGCKGKITSQMQSRMEYAAIIRHMTEEFDE' A
#
# COMPACT_ATOMS: atom_id res chain seq x y z
N THR A 1 4.70 -1.33 6.73
CA THR A 1 3.62 -0.79 5.87
C THR A 1 2.56 -0.16 6.77
N LEU A 2 1.66 0.67 6.22
CA LEU A 2 0.52 1.23 6.97
C LEU A 2 -0.27 0.13 7.69
N PHE A 3 -0.44 -1.02 7.03
CA PHE A 3 -1.12 -2.19 7.61
C PHE A 3 -0.43 -2.68 8.89
N CYS A 4 0.90 -2.83 8.91
CA CYS A 4 1.61 -3.27 10.12
C CYS A 4 1.51 -2.26 11.27
N ILE A 5 1.48 -0.95 10.97
CA ILE A 5 1.36 0.09 12.00
C ILE A 5 0.01 -0.03 12.70
N ILE A 6 -1.06 -0.19 11.92
CA ILE A 6 -2.43 -0.36 12.41
C ILE A 6 -2.60 -1.70 13.10
N ARG A 7 -2.19 -2.81 12.47
CA ARG A 7 -2.31 -4.18 13.02
C ARG A 7 -1.60 -4.33 14.37
N ASN A 8 -0.42 -3.72 14.52
CA ASN A 8 0.38 -3.85 15.74
C ASN A 8 0.03 -2.79 16.79
N GLY A 9 -0.97 -1.94 16.55
CA GLY A 9 -1.38 -0.89 17.48
C GLY A 9 -0.27 0.11 17.82
N LYS A 10 0.70 0.31 16.91
CA LYS A 10 1.88 1.16 17.17
C LYS A 10 1.57 2.66 17.21
N SER A 11 0.43 3.06 16.66
CA SER A 11 -0.04 4.44 16.60
C SER A 11 -1.57 4.45 16.52
N SER A 12 -2.21 5.58 16.88
CA SER A 12 -3.63 5.73 16.64
C SER A 12 -3.90 5.76 15.12
N VAL A 13 -5.05 5.24 14.71
CA VAL A 13 -5.46 5.23 13.30
C VAL A 13 -5.49 6.67 12.76
N GLN A 14 -6.04 7.60 13.55
CA GLN A 14 -6.12 9.01 13.18
C GLN A 14 -4.75 9.61 12.89
N LYS A 15 -3.78 9.44 13.80
CA LYS A 15 -2.40 9.91 13.59
C LYS A 15 -1.76 9.30 12.35
N THR A 16 -1.98 7.99 12.13
CA THR A 16 -1.44 7.28 10.96
C THR A 16 -2.02 7.82 9.64
N VAL A 17 -3.31 8.16 9.65
CA VAL A 17 -3.99 8.78 8.50
C VAL A 17 -3.47 10.20 8.26
N ASP A 18 -3.31 11.00 9.31
CA ASP A 18 -2.78 12.37 9.20
C ASP A 18 -1.36 12.37 8.61
N GLU A 19 -0.48 11.49 9.10
CA GLU A 19 0.88 11.32 8.57
C GLU A 19 0.88 10.89 7.09
N TRP A 20 -0.05 10.01 6.71
CA TRP A 20 -0.21 9.59 5.31
C TRP A 20 -0.74 10.72 4.41
N ILE A 21 -1.66 11.56 4.91
CA ILE A 21 -2.15 12.73 4.17
C ILE A 21 -1.00 13.70 3.89
N GLU A 22 -0.16 13.99 4.87
CA GLU A 22 1.01 14.86 4.68
C GLU A 22 2.01 14.26 3.68
N GLN A 23 2.23 12.93 3.72
CA GLN A 23 3.03 12.23 2.72
C GLN A 23 2.44 12.37 1.31
N TYR A 24 1.12 12.22 1.17
CA TYR A 24 0.43 12.35 -0.12
C TYR A 24 0.50 13.76 -0.68
N LYS A 25 0.41 14.79 0.16
CA LYS A 25 0.59 16.19 -0.25
C LYS A 25 2.01 16.47 -0.74
N ALA A 26 3.02 15.86 -0.12
CA ALA A 26 4.42 16.02 -0.50
C ALA A 26 4.77 15.25 -1.80
N ASP A 27 4.31 14.01 -1.93
CA ASP A 27 4.51 13.16 -3.11
C ASP A 27 3.25 12.30 -3.32
N ARG A 28 2.46 12.71 -4.32
CA ARG A 28 1.19 12.07 -4.67
C ARG A 28 1.36 10.60 -5.04
N ASP A 29 2.40 10.26 -5.80
CA ASP A 29 2.62 8.90 -6.28
C ASP A 29 3.03 7.97 -5.15
N SER A 30 3.88 8.47 -4.25
CA SER A 30 4.31 7.77 -3.04
C SER A 30 3.16 7.52 -2.07
N GLY A 31 2.36 8.56 -1.79
CA GLY A 31 1.16 8.42 -0.96
C GLY A 31 0.14 7.45 -1.57
N LEU A 32 -0.07 7.51 -2.88
CA LEU A 32 -0.96 6.57 -3.57
C LEU A 32 -0.42 5.13 -3.52
N ARG A 33 0.88 4.89 -3.72
CA ARG A 33 1.48 3.55 -3.52
C ARG A 33 1.27 3.04 -2.10
N ALA A 34 1.44 3.90 -1.09
CA ALA A 34 1.29 3.51 0.30
C ALA A 34 -0.13 2.98 0.60
N ILE A 35 -1.17 3.63 0.05
CA ILE A 35 -2.55 3.18 0.25
C ILE A 35 -2.90 1.95 -0.60
N MET A 36 -2.38 1.84 -1.82
CA MET A 36 -2.54 0.61 -2.61
C MET A 36 -1.89 -0.58 -1.88
N GLN A 37 -0.65 -0.41 -1.40
CA GLN A 37 0.07 -1.43 -0.64
C GLN A 37 -0.64 -1.79 0.66
N PHE A 38 -1.33 -0.83 1.30
CA PHE A 38 -2.14 -1.10 2.49
C PHE A 38 -3.21 -2.17 2.22
N PHE A 39 -3.97 -2.03 1.14
CA PHE A 39 -5.02 -3.00 0.78
C PHE A 39 -4.44 -4.37 0.41
N ILE A 40 -3.32 -4.40 -0.34
CA ILE A 40 -2.63 -5.66 -0.67
C ILE A 40 -2.12 -6.36 0.61
N SER A 41 -1.49 -5.64 1.52
CA SER A 41 -1.03 -6.24 2.78
C SER A 41 -2.19 -6.65 3.70
N ALA A 42 -3.32 -5.94 3.66
CA ALA A 42 -4.50 -6.26 4.45
C ALA A 42 -5.24 -7.51 3.94
N SER A 43 -5.13 -7.85 2.65
CA SER A 43 -5.67 -9.09 2.10
C SER A 43 -4.82 -10.33 2.43
N GLY A 44 -3.67 -10.17 3.10
CA GLY A 44 -2.75 -11.25 3.44
C GLY A 44 -1.62 -11.44 2.42
N CYS A 45 -1.64 -10.72 1.29
CA CYS A 45 -0.58 -10.76 0.30
C CYS A 45 0.70 -10.09 0.83
N LYS A 46 1.84 -10.79 0.69
CA LYS A 46 3.17 -10.28 1.07
C LYS A 46 3.86 -9.52 -0.07
N GLY A 47 3.30 -9.58 -1.28
CA GLY A 47 3.78 -8.88 -2.47
C GLY A 47 3.86 -7.36 -2.26
N LYS A 48 4.78 -6.73 -2.99
CA LYS A 48 5.03 -5.29 -2.90
C LYS A 48 4.83 -4.58 -4.24
N ILE A 49 4.00 -3.55 -4.23
CA ILE A 49 3.80 -2.67 -5.38
C ILE A 49 5.02 -1.75 -5.52
N THR A 50 5.77 -1.91 -6.60
CA THR A 50 6.92 -1.06 -6.92
C THR A 50 6.49 0.20 -7.70
N SER A 51 7.32 1.24 -7.69
CA SER A 51 7.09 2.45 -8.49
C SER A 51 7.03 2.17 -10.00
N GLN A 52 7.75 1.15 -10.47
CA GLN A 52 7.70 0.72 -11.87
C GLN A 52 6.34 0.09 -12.22
N MET A 53 5.78 -0.73 -11.33
CA MET A 53 4.46 -1.31 -11.54
C MET A 53 3.39 -0.23 -11.60
N GLN A 54 3.39 0.72 -10.66
CA GLN A 54 2.41 1.81 -10.64
C GLN A 54 2.47 2.69 -11.90
N SER A 55 3.66 2.93 -12.45
CA SER A 55 3.82 3.79 -13.63
C SER A 55 3.59 3.09 -14.97
N ARG A 56 3.79 1.77 -15.04
CA ARG A 56 3.80 1.02 -16.30
C ARG A 56 2.65 0.03 -16.46
N MET A 57 1.94 -0.30 -15.39
CA MET A 57 0.89 -1.33 -15.41
C MET A 57 -0.47 -0.72 -15.09
N GLU A 58 -1.49 -1.21 -15.78
CA GLU A 58 -2.87 -0.93 -15.40
C GLU A 58 -3.21 -1.59 -14.06
N TYR A 59 -4.15 -1.00 -13.32
CA TYR A 59 -4.54 -1.50 -11.99
C TYR A 59 -4.96 -2.97 -12.01
N ALA A 60 -5.67 -3.41 -13.07
CA ALA A 60 -6.06 -4.81 -13.22
C ALA A 60 -4.84 -5.76 -13.36
N ALA A 61 -3.79 -5.33 -14.07
CA ALA A 61 -2.56 -6.10 -14.21
C ALA A 61 -1.76 -6.15 -12.91
N ILE A 62 -1.74 -5.05 -12.15
CA ILE A 62 -1.12 -5.01 -10.81
C ILE A 62 -1.83 -5.98 -9.88
N ILE A 63 -3.17 -5.95 -9.82
CA ILE A 63 -3.96 -6.86 -8.97
C ILE A 63 -3.66 -8.31 -9.35
N ARG A 64 -3.67 -8.63 -10.65
CA ARG A 64 -3.36 -9.99 -11.13
C ARG A 64 -1.95 -10.44 -10.71
N HIS A 65 -0.96 -9.56 -10.84
CA HIS A 65 0.40 -9.86 -10.39
C HIS A 65 0.48 -10.07 -8.87
N MET A 66 -0.24 -9.27 -8.08
CA MET A 66 -0.29 -9.45 -6.62
C MET A 66 -1.07 -10.71 -6.19
N THR A 67 -2.01 -11.18 -7.00
CA THR A 67 -2.67 -12.49 -6.78
C THR A 67 -1.77 -13.66 -7.16
N GLU A 68 -0.84 -13.49 -8.11
CA GLU A 68 0.18 -14.50 -8.45
C GLU A 68 1.25 -14.59 -7.35
N GLU A 69 1.61 -13.47 -6.71
CA GLU A 69 2.47 -13.43 -5.52
C GLU A 69 1.71 -13.76 -4.21
N PHE A 70 0.46 -14.19 -4.30
CA PHE A 70 -0.30 -14.71 -3.17
C PHE A 70 0.18 -16.13 -2.87
N ASP A 71 1.32 -16.22 -2.19
CA ASP A 71 1.89 -17.47 -1.69
C ASP A 71 1.00 -17.99 -0.54
N GLU A 72 0.11 -18.93 -0.88
CA GLU A 72 -0.61 -19.79 0.08
C GLU A 72 0.20 -21.07 0.34
#